data_AF-A0A5D2J094-F1
#
_entry.id   AF-A0A5D2J094-F1
#
_cell.length_a   1.000
_cell.length_b   1.000
_cell.length_c   1.000
_cell.angle_alpha   90.00
_cell.angle_beta   90.00
_cell.angle_gamma   90.00
#
_symmetry.space_group_name_H-M   'P 1'
#
loop_
_entity.id
_entity.type
_entity.pdbx_description
1 polymer ?
#
loop_
_entity_poly.entity_id
_entity_poly.type
_entity_poly.pdbx_seq_one_letter_code
_entity_poly.pdbx_strand_id
1 'polypeptide(L)'
;MLFAGWFHYHKVDPKLAWFQYVESMLNHHLAGLLGLGSLSWAGHQVHVSLPINQFLNAGVNPKEISLPHEFILNRDLLAQLYPSFTEGATPFFTLNWSKYAEFLTFRGGLDP
;
A
#
# COMPACT_ATOMS: atom_id res chain seq x y z
N MET A 1 -3.43 20.45 -8.71
CA MET A 1 -4.88 20.60 -8.49
C MET A 1 -5.45 21.87 -9.12
N LEU A 2 -4.96 23.07 -8.77
CA LEU A 2 -5.52 24.34 -9.31
C LEU A 2 -5.47 24.45 -10.84
N PHE A 3 -4.36 24.03 -11.46
CA PHE A 3 -4.25 24.02 -12.92
C PHE A 3 -5.30 23.12 -13.59
N ALA A 4 -5.55 21.93 -13.06
CA ALA A 4 -6.57 21.02 -13.60
C ALA A 4 -7.97 21.64 -13.51
N GLY A 5 -8.27 22.36 -12.42
CA GLY A 5 -9.52 23.12 -12.27
C GLY A 5 -9.68 24.22 -13.33
N TRP A 6 -8.67 25.07 -13.49
CA TRP A 6 -8.67 26.10 -14.55
C TRP A 6 -8.79 25.48 -15.94
N PHE A 7 -8.05 24.39 -16.20
CA PHE A 7 -8.01 23.73 -17.51
C PHE A 7 -9.36 23.10 -17.87
N HIS A 8 -9.96 22.35 -16.96
CA HIS A 8 -11.26 21.72 -17.19
C HIS A 8 -12.43 22.70 -17.15
N TYR A 9 -12.21 23.95 -16.75
CA TYR A 9 -13.22 25.02 -16.84
C TYR A 9 -13.05 25.90 -18.09
N HIS A 10 -11.83 26.32 -18.44
CA HIS A 10 -11.59 27.29 -19.52
C HIS A 10 -11.05 26.69 -20.82
N LYS A 11 -10.45 25.49 -20.81
CA LYS A 11 -9.82 24.88 -21.99
C LYS A 11 -10.54 23.64 -22.50
N VAL A 12 -10.89 22.72 -21.60
CA VAL A 12 -11.56 21.46 -21.95
C VAL A 12 -12.75 21.24 -21.02
N ASP A 13 -13.86 21.89 -21.37
CA ASP A 13 -15.12 21.84 -20.62
C ASP A 13 -15.89 20.53 -20.89
N PRO A 14 -16.07 19.66 -19.88
CA PRO A 14 -16.83 18.41 -20.02
C PRO A 14 -18.32 18.67 -20.26
N LYS A 15 -18.99 17.77 -20.99
CA LYS A 15 -20.44 17.89 -21.25
C LYS A 15 -21.26 17.27 -20.12
N LEU A 16 -22.52 17.70 -19.99
CA LEU A 16 -23.45 17.20 -18.96
C LEU A 16 -23.53 15.66 -18.92
N ALA A 17 -23.51 15.00 -20.08
CA ALA A 17 -23.51 13.55 -20.18
C ALA A 17 -22.34 12.87 -19.44
N TRP A 18 -21.17 13.52 -19.36
CA TRP A 18 -20.03 13.02 -18.58
C TRP A 18 -20.32 13.07 -17.08
N PHE A 19 -20.85 14.20 -16.60
CA PHE A 19 -21.21 14.38 -15.19
C PHE A 19 -22.32 13.42 -14.74
N GLN A 20 -23.25 13.09 -15.64
CA GLN A 20 -24.37 12.19 -15.36
C GLN A 20 -24.04 10.71 -15.61
N TYR A 21 -22.83 10.38 -16.06
CA TYR A 21 -22.46 8.99 -16.31
C TYR A 21 -22.09 8.25 -15.01
N VAL A 22 -23.12 7.96 -14.21
CA VAL A 22 -23.00 7.44 -12.85
C VAL A 22 -22.34 6.07 -12.78
N GLU A 23 -22.51 5.22 -13.79
CA GLU A 23 -21.87 3.90 -13.82
C GLU A 23 -20.35 4.02 -13.92
N SER A 24 -19.85 4.84 -14.85
CA SER A 24 -18.42 5.09 -14.99
C SER A 24 -17.87 5.78 -13.74
N MET A 25 -18.57 6.79 -13.22
CA MET A 25 -18.19 7.50 -12.01
C MET A 25 -18.04 6.53 -10.82
N LEU A 26 -19.04 5.69 -10.57
CA LEU A 26 -19.01 4.74 -9.46
C LEU A 26 -17.93 3.68 -9.63
N ASN A 27 -17.76 3.12 -10.83
CA ASN A 27 -16.72 2.12 -11.09
C ASN A 27 -15.31 2.70 -10.90
N HIS A 28 -15.04 3.89 -11.42
CA HIS A 28 -13.74 4.54 -11.26
C HIS A 28 -13.47 4.97 -9.82
N HIS A 29 -14.48 5.43 -9.08
CA HIS A 29 -14.28 5.79 -7.68
C HIS A 29 -14.14 4.54 -6.79
N LEU A 30 -14.97 3.52 -6.96
CA LEU A 30 -14.94 2.36 -6.09
C LEU A 30 -13.73 1.47 -6.36
N ALA A 31 -13.53 1.03 -7.61
CA ALA A 31 -12.42 0.13 -7.95
C ALA A 31 -11.10 0.90 -8.09
N GLY A 32 -11.13 2.07 -8.74
CA GLY A 32 -9.94 2.89 -8.97
C GLY A 32 -9.53 3.66 -7.71
N LEU A 33 -10.27 4.71 -7.35
CA LEU A 33 -9.86 5.61 -6.27
C LEU A 33 -9.76 4.89 -4.91
N LEU A 34 -10.81 4.17 -4.51
CA LEU A 34 -10.84 3.49 -3.22
C LEU A 34 -10.08 2.16 -3.26
N GLY A 35 -10.32 1.33 -4.27
CA GLY A 35 -9.67 0.03 -4.42
C GLY A 35 -8.16 0.13 -4.61
N LEU A 36 -7.69 0.82 -5.67
CA LEU A 36 -6.25 1.00 -5.90
C LEU A 36 -5.60 1.87 -4.82
N GLY A 37 -6.33 2.84 -4.25
CA GLY A 37 -5.85 3.62 -3.11
C GLY A 37 -5.57 2.74 -1.88
N SER A 38 -6.53 1.88 -1.52
CA SER A 38 -6.39 0.92 -0.43
C SER A 38 -5.28 -0.11 -0.69
N LEU A 39 -5.22 -0.67 -1.91
CA LEU A 39 -4.17 -1.63 -2.29
C LEU A 39 -2.77 -1.01 -2.24
N SER A 40 -2.62 0.21 -2.77
CA SER A 40 -1.34 0.94 -2.74
C SER A 40 -0.93 1.26 -1.30
N TRP A 41 -1.88 1.64 -0.47
CA TRP A 41 -1.63 1.95 0.94
C TRP A 41 -1.28 0.69 1.75
N ALA A 42 -1.92 -0.44 1.47
CA ALA A 42 -1.55 -1.74 2.06
C ALA A 42 -0.12 -2.14 1.65
N GLY A 43 0.23 -1.99 0.37
CA GLY A 43 1.60 -2.20 -0.10
C GLY A 43 2.61 -1.28 0.61
N HIS A 44 2.29 0.00 0.78
CA HIS A 44 3.13 0.94 1.53
C HIS A 44 3.29 0.50 2.99
N GLN A 45 2.20 0.14 3.68
CA GLN A 45 2.27 -0.33 5.06
C GLN A 45 3.16 -1.57 5.19
N VAL A 46 2.96 -2.58 4.34
CA VAL A 46 3.70 -3.85 4.40
C VAL A 46 5.19 -3.66 4.08
N HIS A 47 5.51 -2.89 3.04
CA HIS A 47 6.90 -2.81 2.53
C HIS A 47 7.70 -1.64 3.08
N VAL A 48 7.06 -0.63 3.68
CA VAL A 48 7.72 0.57 4.21
C VAL A 48 7.44 0.75 5.70
N SER A 49 6.18 0.85 6.10
CA SER A 49 5.87 1.24 7.49
C SER A 49 6.17 0.13 8.50
N LEU A 50 5.82 -1.12 8.19
CA LEU A 50 6.04 -2.28 9.07
C LEU A 50 7.51 -2.51 9.43
N PRO A 51 8.47 -2.61 8.48
CA PRO A 51 9.87 -2.84 8.83
C PRO A 51 10.45 -1.69 9.68
N ILE A 52 10.09 -0.44 9.36
CA ILE A 52 10.55 0.73 10.12
C ILE A 52 9.98 0.70 11.55
N ASN A 53 8.67 0.45 11.71
CA ASN A 53 8.04 0.38 13.02
C ASN A 53 8.61 -0.75 13.88
N GLN A 54 8.97 -1.90 13.28
CA GLN A 54 9.59 -3.01 14.00
C GLN A 54 10.91 -2.58 14.68
N PHE A 55 11.76 -1.82 13.96
CA PHE A 55 13.00 -1.29 14.52
C PHE A 55 12.78 -0.17 15.54
N LEU A 56 11.83 0.73 15.27
CA LEU A 56 11.48 1.80 16.21
C LEU A 56 10.94 1.25 17.53
N ASN A 57 10.07 0.24 17.48
CA ASN A 57 9.54 -0.43 18.67
C ASN A 57 10.63 -1.19 19.44
N ALA A 58 11.68 -1.64 18.75
CA ALA A 58 12.88 -2.22 19.38
C ALA A 58 13.85 -1.18 19.95
N GLY A 59 13.55 0.12 19.83
CA GLY A 59 14.38 1.20 20.37
C GLY A 59 15.63 1.54 19.53
N VAL A 60 15.70 1.09 18.27
CA VAL A 60 16.82 1.40 17.39
C VAL A 60 16.83 2.89 17.03
N ASN A 61 18.01 3.51 17.04
CA ASN A 61 18.13 4.90 16.65
C ASN A 61 17.71 5.07 15.18
N PRO A 62 16.82 6.02 14.83
CA PRO A 62 16.37 6.22 13.46
C PRO A 62 17.49 6.40 12.42
N LYS A 63 18.67 6.87 12.83
CA LYS A 63 19.85 7.01 11.95
C LYS A 63 20.54 5.68 11.60
N GLU A 64 20.30 4.65 12.41
CA GLU A 64 20.86 3.29 12.23
C GLU A 64 19.88 2.38 11.47
N ILE A 65 18.62 2.78 11.36
CA ILE A 65 17.62 2.04 10.57
C ILE A 65 17.92 2.26 9.08
N SER A 66 18.00 1.17 8.34
CA SER A 66 18.08 1.19 6.88
C SER A 66 16.98 2.05 6.26
N LEU A 67 17.28 2.69 5.13
CA LEU A 67 16.30 3.55 4.49
C LEU A 67 15.19 2.71 3.83
N PRO A 68 13.95 3.21 3.73
CA PRO A 68 12.82 2.46 3.17
C PRO A 68 13.09 1.81 1.80
N HIS A 69 13.84 2.46 0.92
CA HIS A 69 14.16 1.92 -0.39
C HIS A 69 15.12 0.73 -0.33
N GLU A 70 15.94 0.61 0.72
CA GLU A 70 16.85 -0.53 0.91
C GLU A 70 16.06 -1.80 1.23
N PHE A 71 15.00 -1.70 2.05
CA PHE A 71 14.08 -2.82 2.31
C PHE A 71 13.33 -3.28 1.05
N ILE A 72 12.99 -2.36 0.14
CA ILE A 72 12.31 -2.69 -1.12
C ILE A 72 13.26 -3.42 -2.09
N LEU A 73 14.51 -2.94 -2.20
CA LEU A 73 15.49 -3.46 -3.14
C LEU A 73 16.18 -4.72 -2.63
N ASN A 74 16.30 -4.87 -1.30
CA ASN A 74 16.93 -6.01 -0.66
C ASN A 74 15.91 -6.81 0.16
N ARG A 75 15.36 -7.84 -0.48
CA ARG A 75 14.43 -8.78 0.15
C ARG A 75 15.00 -9.47 1.39
N ASP A 76 16.31 -9.66 1.47
CA ASP A 76 16.94 -10.34 2.61
C ASP A 76 16.81 -9.52 3.90
N LEU A 77 16.73 -8.19 3.80
CA LEU A 77 16.46 -7.33 4.95
C LEU A 77 15.02 -7.52 5.48
N LEU A 78 14.04 -7.64 4.58
CA LEU A 78 12.66 -7.94 4.96
C LEU A 78 12.51 -9.36 5.50
N ALA A 79 13.21 -10.33 4.90
CA ALA A 79 13.19 -11.73 5.31
C ALA A 79 13.77 -11.95 6.73
N GLN A 80 14.66 -11.09 7.19
CA GLN A 80 15.16 -11.12 8.57
C GLN A 80 14.08 -10.74 9.59
N LEU A 81 13.14 -9.86 9.22
CA LEU A 81 12.03 -9.44 10.08
C LEU A 81 10.81 -10.37 9.94
N TYR A 82 10.54 -10.80 8.70
CA TYR A 82 9.38 -11.59 8.31
C TYR A 82 9.84 -12.76 7.42
N PRO A 83 10.21 -13.92 8.01
CA PRO A 83 10.76 -15.07 7.28
C PRO A 83 9.95 -15.52 6.05
N SER A 84 8.62 -15.35 6.08
CA SER A 84 7.71 -15.64 4.96
C SER A 84 8.05 -14.90 3.65
N PHE A 85 8.78 -13.78 3.70
CA PHE A 85 9.24 -13.07 2.48
C PHE A 85 10.22 -13.89 1.63
N THR A 86 10.90 -14.90 2.20
CA THR A 86 11.77 -15.80 1.43
C THR A 86 11.01 -16.62 0.38
N GLU A 87 9.74 -16.96 0.66
CA GLU A 87 8.85 -17.72 -0.23
C GLU A 87 8.37 -16.88 -1.44
N GLY A 88 8.56 -15.56 -1.36
CA GLY A 88 8.14 -14.61 -2.38
C GLY A 88 6.62 -14.62 -2.63
N ALA A 89 6.24 -14.44 -3.89
CA ALA A 89 4.83 -14.42 -4.28
C ALA A 89 4.24 -15.81 -4.55
N THR A 90 5.03 -16.89 -4.40
CA THR A 90 4.56 -18.26 -4.70
C THR A 90 3.29 -18.62 -3.91
N PRO A 91 3.22 -18.41 -2.58
CA PRO A 91 2.03 -18.76 -1.79
C PRO A 91 0.78 -17.99 -2.21
N PHE A 92 0.93 -16.77 -2.74
CA PHE A 92 -0.18 -15.98 -3.27
C PHE A 92 -0.84 -16.67 -4.46
N PHE A 93 -0.04 -17.13 -5.44
CA PHE A 93 -0.53 -17.77 -6.66
C PHE A 93 -1.00 -19.21 -6.46
N THR A 94 -0.51 -19.92 -5.43
CA THR A 94 -0.98 -21.26 -5.07
C THR A 94 -2.10 -21.27 -4.04
N LEU A 95 -2.61 -20.09 -3.65
CA LEU A 95 -3.65 -19.91 -2.64
C LEU A 95 -3.28 -20.46 -1.24
N ASN A 96 -1.98 -20.58 -0.94
CA ASN A 96 -1.49 -20.99 0.37
C ASN A 96 -1.29 -19.77 1.28
N TRP A 97 -2.36 -19.00 1.51
CA TRP A 97 -2.28 -17.67 2.12
C TRP A 97 -1.98 -17.66 3.62
N SER A 98 -2.07 -18.81 4.30
CA SER A 98 -1.70 -18.94 5.72
C SER A 98 -0.22 -18.57 5.98
N LYS A 99 0.61 -18.63 4.94
CA LYS A 99 2.03 -18.24 4.98
C LYS A 99 2.27 -16.75 5.28
N TYR A 100 1.29 -15.88 5.07
CA TYR A 100 1.43 -14.44 5.26
C TYR A 100 1.04 -13.93 6.66
N ALA A 101 0.77 -14.85 7.61
CA ALA A 101 0.26 -14.51 8.93
C ALA A 101 1.25 -13.75 9.84
N GLU A 102 2.51 -13.60 9.44
CA GLU A 102 3.53 -12.84 10.18
C GLU A 102 3.30 -11.32 10.11
N PHE A 103 2.85 -10.82 8.95
CA PHE A 103 2.65 -9.39 8.70
C PHE A 103 1.20 -9.04 8.33
N LEU A 104 0.38 -10.01 7.89
CA LEU A 104 -1.07 -9.89 7.76
C LEU A 104 -1.74 -10.58 8.95
N THR A 105 -1.71 -9.91 10.11
CA THR A 105 -2.21 -10.47 11.37
C THR A 105 -3.67 -10.07 11.64
N PHE A 106 -4.34 -10.81 12.53
CA PHE A 106 -5.66 -10.46 13.06
C PHE A 106 -5.66 -10.50 14.60
N ARG A 107 -4.61 -9.94 15.23
CA ARG A 107 -4.43 -9.99 16.70
C ARG A 107 -5.55 -9.29 17.46
N GLY A 108 -6.00 -8.13 16.97
CA GLY A 108 -6.99 -7.29 17.66
C GLY A 108 -6.44 -6.63 18.94
N GLY A 109 -6.92 -5.44 19.26
CA GLY A 109 -6.41 -4.66 20.41
C GLY A 109 -5.21 -3.75 20.05
N LEU A 110 -4.38 -3.43 21.03
CA LEU A 110 -3.21 -2.55 20.91
C LEU A 110 -1.93 -3.31 21.23
N ASP A 111 -0.80 -2.85 20.67
CA ASP A 111 0.54 -3.32 21.05
C ASP A 111 0.84 -2.82 22.48
N PRO A 112 1.12 -3.70 23.46
CA PRO A 112 1.39 -3.33 24.85
C PRO A 112 2.76 -2.66 25.06
#